data_AF-A0A433UN09-F1
#
_entry.id   AF-A0A433UN09-F1
#
_cell.length_a   1.000
_cell.length_b   1.000
_cell.length_c   1.000
_cell.angle_alpha   90.00
_cell.angle_beta   90.00
_cell.angle_gamma   90.00
#
_symmetry.space_group_name_H-M   'P 1'
#
loop_
_entity.id
_entity.type
_entity.pdbx_description
1 polymer ?
#
loop_
_entity_poly.entity_id
_entity_poly.type
_entity_poly.pdbx_seq_one_letter_code
_entity_poly.pdbx_strand_id
1 'polypeptide(L)'
;MVQQIRQNEPQYICVVPVESITGNLDEEIMSFGISVDAAKSEAEKLLASTYGCTLTQIVELMQKASIQPIAQSCAPTGDIE
;
A
#
# COMPACT_ATOMS: atom_id res chain seq x y z
N MET A 1 13.66 14.50 -20.45
CA MET A 1 13.94 13.05 -20.38
C MET A 1 12.76 12.42 -19.66
N VAL A 2 11.96 11.61 -20.34
CA VAL A 2 10.76 10.98 -19.74
C VAL A 2 11.20 9.71 -19.00
N GLN A 3 10.96 9.65 -17.69
CA GLN A 3 11.25 8.43 -16.93
C GLN A 3 10.25 7.35 -17.36
N GLN A 4 10.71 6.33 -18.07
CA GLN A 4 9.93 5.12 -18.30
C GLN A 4 9.63 4.51 -16.93
N ILE A 5 8.35 4.39 -16.59
CA ILE A 5 7.89 3.58 -15.46
C ILE A 5 8.44 2.17 -15.71
N ARG A 6 9.44 1.75 -14.93
CA ARG A 6 9.99 0.39 -15.07
C ARG A 6 8.85 -0.56 -14.77
N GLN A 7 8.47 -1.39 -15.75
CA GLN A 7 7.29 -2.25 -15.70
C GLN A 7 7.27 -3.24 -14.52
N ASN A 8 8.40 -3.40 -13.81
CA ASN A 8 8.56 -4.30 -12.67
C ASN A 8 8.75 -3.58 -11.33
N GLU A 9 8.64 -2.25 -11.26
CA GLU A 9 8.67 -1.52 -9.99
C GLU A 9 7.25 -1.42 -9.39
N PRO A 10 7.12 -1.45 -8.05
CA PRO A 10 5.83 -1.21 -7.44
C PRO A 10 5.31 0.17 -7.86
N GLN A 11 4.06 0.20 -8.29
CA GLN A 11 3.36 1.41 -8.74
C GLN A 11 2.27 1.83 -7.76
N TYR A 12 1.91 0.96 -6.82
CA TYR A 12 0.88 1.18 -5.83
C TYR A 12 1.39 0.78 -4.46
N ILE A 13 1.02 1.60 -3.47
CA ILE A 13 1.15 1.28 -2.05
C ILE A 13 -0.24 1.08 -1.47
N CYS A 14 -0.43 0.00 -0.72
CA CYS A 14 -1.62 -0.23 0.09
C CYS A 14 -1.24 -0.07 1.56
N VAL A 15 -1.84 0.94 2.20
CA VAL A 15 -1.66 1.29 3.61
C VAL A 15 -2.87 0.79 4.36
N VAL A 16 -2.66 -0.07 5.34
CA VAL A 16 -3.72 -0.66 6.16
C VAL A 16 -3.51 -0.24 7.62
N PRO A 17 -4.42 0.54 8.21
CA PRO A 17 -4.34 0.87 9.62
C PRO A 17 -4.64 -0.39 10.44
N VAL A 18 -3.75 -0.76 11.37
CA VAL A 18 -3.93 -1.93 12.24
C VAL A 18 -4.36 -1.56 13.67
N GLU A 19 -4.75 -0.31 13.89
CA GLU A 19 -5.28 0.20 15.17
C GLU A 19 -6.37 -0.71 15.77
N SER A 20 -7.21 -1.30 14.91
CA SER A 20 -8.37 -2.09 15.33
C SER A 20 -7.98 -3.45 15.92
N ILE A 21 -6.74 -3.90 15.68
CA ILE A 21 -6.21 -5.19 16.15
C ILE A 21 -5.06 -5.02 17.15
N THR A 22 -4.21 -4.00 17.00
CA THR A 22 -3.07 -3.75 17.91
C THR A 22 -3.41 -2.77 19.03
N GLY A 23 -4.44 -1.94 18.85
CA GLY A 23 -4.75 -0.84 19.76
C GLY A 23 -3.79 0.36 19.64
N ASN A 24 -2.86 0.33 18.68
CA ASN A 24 -1.90 1.40 18.43
C ASN A 24 -2.33 2.22 17.22
N LEU A 25 -2.62 3.50 17.44
CA LEU A 25 -3.08 4.43 16.39
C LEU A 25 -2.00 4.77 15.36
N ASP A 26 -0.73 4.68 15.76
CA ASP A 26 0.43 4.95 14.89
C ASP A 26 0.89 3.73 14.09
N GLU A 27 0.27 2.56 14.28
CA GLU A 27 0.71 1.32 13.65
C GLU A 27 -0.08 1.03 12.38
N GLU A 28 0.65 0.90 11.26
CA GLU A 28 0.10 0.67 9.93
C GLU A 28 0.94 -0.36 9.17
N ILE A 29 0.29 -1.19 8.36
CA ILE A 29 1.00 -2.03 7.38
C ILE A 29 1.05 -1.30 6.05
N MET A 30 2.23 -1.27 5.46
CA MET A 30 2.43 -0.79 4.10
C MET A 30 2.88 -1.94 3.22
N SER A 31 2.21 -2.10 2.09
CA SER A 31 2.51 -3.13 1.09
C SER A 31 2.61 -2.50 -0.29
N PHE A 32 3.44 -3.08 -1.14
CA PHE A 32 3.80 -2.50 -2.42
C PHE A 32 3.49 -3.48 -3.55
N GLY A 33 2.91 -2.98 -4.64
CA GLY A 33 2.55 -3.83 -5.78
C GLY A 33 2.64 -3.10 -7.10
N ILE A 34 2.90 -3.85 -8.17
CA ILE A 34 2.87 -3.36 -9.55
C ILE A 34 1.45 -2.93 -9.98
N SER A 35 0.44 -3.44 -9.28
CA SER A 35 -0.99 -3.17 -9.47
C SER A 35 -1.68 -3.03 -8.12
N VAL A 36 -2.85 -2.40 -8.10
CA VAL A 36 -3.70 -2.32 -6.90
C VAL A 36 -3.96 -3.70 -6.30
N ASP A 37 -4.32 -4.67 -7.14
CA ASP A 37 -4.59 -6.05 -6.72
C ASP A 37 -3.37 -6.73 -6.10
N ALA A 38 -2.19 -6.52 -6.69
CA ALA A 38 -0.93 -7.05 -6.17
C ALA A 38 -0.58 -6.44 -4.81
N ALA A 39 -0.75 -5.13 -4.64
CA ALA A 39 -0.53 -4.46 -3.37
C ALA A 39 -1.50 -4.96 -2.29
N LYS A 40 -2.79 -5.11 -2.64
CA LYS A 40 -3.80 -5.67 -1.74
C LYS A 40 -3.46 -7.09 -1.31
N SER A 41 -3.15 -7.97 -2.26
CA SER A 41 -2.85 -9.37 -1.97
C SER A 41 -1.62 -9.50 -1.04
N GLU A 42 -0.64 -8.63 -1.20
CA GLU A 42 0.52 -8.59 -0.30
C GLU A 42 0.15 -8.05 1.10
N ALA A 43 -0.71 -7.03 1.17
CA ALA A 43 -1.26 -6.54 2.45
C ALA A 43 -1.99 -7.64 3.22
N GLU A 44 -2.84 -8.42 2.54
CA GLU A 44 -3.62 -9.50 3.14
C GLU A 44 -2.71 -10.60 3.71
N LYS A 45 -1.66 -10.98 2.98
CA LYS A 45 -0.65 -11.93 3.46
C LYS A 45 0.11 -11.39 4.66
N LEU A 46 0.49 -10.12 4.65
CA LEU A 46 1.18 -9.48 5.78
C LEU A 46 0.29 -9.43 7.02
N LEU A 47 -1.00 -9.11 6.89
CA LEU A 47 -1.97 -9.14 7.97
C LEU A 47 -2.11 -10.56 8.56
N ALA A 48 -2.26 -11.57 7.69
CA ALA A 48 -2.37 -12.96 8.13
C ALA A 48 -1.07 -13.47 8.78
N SER A 49 0.08 -13.16 8.21
CA SER A 49 1.38 -13.71 8.66
C SER A 49 1.97 -12.97 9.86
N THR A 50 1.78 -11.65 9.96
CA THR A 50 2.38 -10.82 11.01
C THR A 50 1.48 -10.75 12.24
N TYR A 51 0.17 -10.57 12.02
CA TYR A 51 -0.80 -10.37 13.10
C TYR A 51 -1.73 -11.57 13.31
N GLY A 52 -1.62 -12.62 12.49
CA GLY A 52 -2.49 -13.80 12.61
C GLY A 52 -3.96 -13.49 12.28
N CYS A 53 -4.24 -12.44 11.50
CA CYS A 53 -5.60 -12.01 11.22
C CYS A 53 -6.42 -13.09 10.50
N THR A 54 -7.68 -13.23 10.90
CA THR A 54 -8.66 -14.06 10.18
C THR A 54 -9.18 -13.36 8.93
N LEU A 55 -9.75 -14.11 7.98
CA LEU A 55 -10.31 -13.55 6.74
C LEU A 55 -11.31 -12.42 6.99
N THR A 56 -12.16 -12.54 8.01
CA THR A 56 -13.13 -11.48 8.36
C THR A 56 -12.43 -10.20 8.78
N GLN A 57 -11.43 -10.29 9.66
CA GLN A 57 -10.65 -9.14 10.11
C GLN A 57 -9.85 -8.52 8.96
N ILE A 58 -9.28 -9.35 8.09
CA ILE A 58 -8.58 -8.87 6.89
C ILE A 58 -9.52 -8.06 6.02
N VAL A 59 -10.73 -8.55 5.75
CA VAL A 59 -11.74 -7.82 4.96
C VAL A 59 -12.12 -6.49 5.61
N GLU A 60 -12.30 -6.45 6.93
CA GLU A 60 -12.61 -5.22 7.67
C GLU A 60 -11.45 -4.20 7.59
N LEU A 61 -10.22 -4.65 7.77
CA LEU A 61 -9.03 -3.81 7.68
C LEU A 61 -8.80 -3.32 6.25
N MET A 62 -9.03 -4.17 5.26
CA MET A 62 -8.92 -3.83 3.83
C MET A 62 -9.99 -2.85 3.36
N GLN A 63 -11.14 -2.74 4.04
CA GLN A 63 -12.12 -1.68 3.78
C GLN A 63 -11.64 -0.31 4.26
N LYS A 64 -10.84 -0.28 5.34
CA LYS A 64 -10.19 0.93 5.86
C LYS A 64 -8.88 1.24 5.14
N ALA A 65 -8.34 0.28 4.40
CA ALA A 65 -7.08 0.42 3.70
C ALA A 65 -7.15 1.50 2.62
N SER A 66 -6.12 2.34 2.59
CA SER A 66 -5.94 3.35 1.56
C SER A 66 -4.93 2.87 0.53
N ILE A 67 -5.33 2.87 -0.74
CA ILE A 67 -4.41 2.57 -1.85
C ILE A 67 -4.00 3.89 -2.47
N GLN A 68 -2.70 4.13 -2.51
CA GLN A 68 -2.14 5.31 -3.14
C GLN A 68 -1.28 4.86 -4.32
N PRO A 69 -1.36 5.54 -5.48
CA PRO A 69 -0.37 5.36 -6.51
C PRO A 69 0.96 5.89 -5.95
N ILE A 70 2.03 5.15 -6.21
CA ILE A 70 3.39 5.63 -6.03
C ILE A 70 3.60 6.62 -7.18
N ALA A 71 3.08 7.84 -7.00
CA ALA A 71 3.48 8.95 -7.83
C ALA A 71 4.99 9.01 -7.74
N GLN A 72 5.67 8.91 -8.88
CA GLN A 72 7.11 9.05 -8.96
C GLN A 72 7.46 10.45 -8.41
N SER A 73 7.74 10.53 -7.11
CA SER A 73 8.02 11.74 -6.37
C SER A 73 9.45 12.19 -6.65
N CYS A 74 9.80 12.34 -7.93
CA CYS A 74 11.01 12.99 -8.41
C CYS A 74 10.93 13.14 -9.94
N ALA A 75 10.00 13.95 -10.42
CA ALA A 75 10.31 14.79 -11.56
C ALA A 75 10.28 16.23 -11.04
N PRO A 76 11.34 17.05 -11.20
CA PRO A 76 11.18 18.48 -11.03
C PRO A 76 10.06 18.89 -11.98
N THR A 77 8.95 19.36 -11.43
CA THR A 77 7.99 20.13 -12.20
C THR A 77 8.80 21.30 -12.74
N GLY A 78 9.16 21.24 -14.01
CA GLY A 78 9.81 22.35 -14.68
C GLY A 78 8.84 23.50 -14.70
N ASP A 79 8.95 24.39 -13.72
CA ASP A 79 8.76 25.82 -13.97
C ASP A 79 9.73 26.19 -15.10
N ILE A 80 9.20 26.32 -16.33
CA ILE A 80 9.77 27.21 -17.33
C ILE A 80 8.59 27.93 -17.99
N GLU A 81 8.55 29.22 -17.68
CA GLU A 81 7.76 30.33 -18.21
C GLU A 81 7.67 30.38 -19.74
#